data_AF-A0A838IR48-F1
#
_entry.id   AF-A0A838IR48-F1
#
_cell.length_a   1.000
_cell.length_b   1.000
_cell.length_c   1.000
_cell.angle_alpha   90.00
_cell.angle_beta   90.00
_cell.angle_gamma   90.00
#
_symmetry.space_group_name_H-M   'P 1'
#
loop_
_entity.id
_entity.type
_entity.pdbx_description
1 polymer ?
#
loop_
_entity_poly.entity_id
_entity_poly.type
_entity_poly.pdbx_seq_one_letter_code
_entity_poly.pdbx_strand_id
1 'polypeptide(L)'
;LDEAQVYPTTRHAIFERVRDLRIDANIGRIFIHLDRHTAPGRFWVYGPRVVPITNYFQTALVLYGDQILPFDAVIRVAAGMIQHDGYGIVELANSFQDLIRRRHLDRHTLERLATDVTQAPDSNAVPPQFMDRLVARVRALSPRTDDTPASRTWTGPPDFIDVLRSDRRLHDAVKEQRKLPGGLFS
;
A
#
# COMPACT_ATOMS: atom_id res chain seq x y z
N LEU A 1 -23.32 -11.14 12.08
CA LEU A 1 -22.56 -10.76 13.32
C LEU A 1 -22.39 -11.95 14.27
N ASP A 2 -23.23 -12.98 14.17
CA ASP A 2 -23.10 -14.22 14.97
C ASP A 2 -21.84 -15.01 14.62
N GLU A 3 -21.53 -15.15 13.34
CA GLU A 3 -20.28 -15.78 12.87
C GLU A 3 -19.03 -15.08 13.43
N ALA A 4 -19.10 -13.74 13.55
CA ALA A 4 -18.05 -12.91 14.09
C ALA A 4 -17.97 -12.94 15.63
N GLN A 5 -18.88 -13.65 16.31
CA GLN A 5 -18.95 -13.77 17.78
C GLN A 5 -18.91 -12.41 18.49
N VAL A 6 -19.56 -11.41 17.90
CA VAL A 6 -19.60 -10.04 18.43
C VAL A 6 -20.48 -9.99 19.68
N TYR A 7 -19.99 -9.36 20.74
CA TYR A 7 -20.75 -9.18 21.98
C TYR A 7 -22.11 -8.48 21.72
N PRO A 8 -23.18 -8.83 22.44
CA PRO A 8 -24.52 -8.29 22.19
C PRO A 8 -24.61 -6.76 22.22
N THR A 9 -23.90 -6.11 23.14
CA THR A 9 -23.84 -4.65 23.25
C THR A 9 -23.15 -4.02 22.04
N THR A 10 -22.04 -4.59 21.59
CA THR A 10 -21.33 -4.15 20.38
C THR A 10 -22.19 -4.36 19.13
N ARG A 11 -22.98 -5.44 19.08
CA ARG A 11 -23.91 -5.70 17.96
C ARG A 11 -24.92 -4.57 17.81
N HIS A 12 -25.51 -4.11 18.91
CA HIS A 12 -26.48 -3.00 18.89
C HIS A 12 -25.82 -1.71 18.35
N ALA A 13 -24.65 -1.35 18.87
CA ALA A 13 -23.93 -0.16 18.45
C ALA A 13 -23.51 -0.20 16.96
N ILE A 14 -23.18 -1.38 16.43
CA ILE A 14 -22.89 -1.54 14.99
C ILE A 14 -24.15 -1.26 14.17
N PHE A 15 -25.31 -1.81 14.54
CA PHE A 15 -26.54 -1.59 13.78
C PHE A 15 -27.00 -0.13 13.81
N GLU A 16 -26.87 0.55 14.96
CA GLU A 16 -27.16 1.99 15.03
C GLU A 16 -26.26 2.79 14.07
N ARG A 17 -24.94 2.52 14.07
CA ARG A 17 -24.01 3.22 13.17
C ARG A 17 -24.25 2.91 11.70
N VAL A 18 -24.62 1.67 11.35
CA VAL A 18 -24.94 1.30 9.97
C VAL A 18 -26.16 2.06 9.47
N ARG A 19 -27.16 2.29 10.34
CA ARG A 19 -28.36 3.04 10.00
C ARG A 19 -28.06 4.47 9.56
N ASP A 20 -27.07 5.09 10.20
CA ASP A 20 -26.68 6.48 9.95
C ASP A 20 -25.54 6.61 8.92
N LEU A 21 -25.03 5.49 8.40
CA LEU A 21 -23.87 5.48 7.54
C LEU A 21 -24.22 6.07 6.16
N ARG A 22 -23.57 7.19 5.83
CA ARG A 22 -23.62 7.77 4.49
C ARG A 22 -22.44 7.26 3.68
N ILE A 23 -22.75 6.53 2.60
CA ILE A 23 -21.72 6.11 1.64
C ILE A 23 -21.44 7.30 0.73
N ASP A 24 -20.31 7.97 0.94
CA ASP A 24 -19.83 9.00 0.03
C ASP A 24 -19.04 8.35 -1.12
N ALA A 25 -19.45 8.64 -2.36
CA ALA A 25 -18.77 8.19 -3.55
C ALA A 25 -17.42 8.91 -3.78
N ASN A 26 -17.14 9.99 -3.06
CA ASN A 26 -15.95 10.84 -3.22
C ASN A 26 -14.65 10.23 -2.65
N ILE A 27 -14.68 9.00 -2.12
CA ILE A 27 -13.48 8.32 -1.64
C ILE A 27 -12.68 7.78 -2.82
N GLY A 28 -11.55 8.42 -3.13
CA GLY A 28 -10.61 7.98 -4.16
C GLY A 28 -9.81 6.73 -3.79
N ARG A 29 -9.04 6.79 -2.70
CA ARG A 29 -8.17 5.71 -2.19
C ARG A 29 -8.35 5.49 -0.69
N ILE A 30 -8.16 4.24 -0.25
CA ILE A 30 -8.10 3.84 1.15
C ILE A 30 -6.72 3.23 1.39
N PHE A 31 -5.86 3.94 2.11
CA PHE A 31 -4.54 3.44 2.47
C PHE A 31 -4.62 2.62 3.76
N ILE A 32 -4.06 1.42 3.75
CA ILE A 32 -3.95 0.58 4.94
C ILE A 32 -2.47 0.36 5.22
N HIS A 33 -1.99 0.92 6.33
CA HIS A 33 -0.61 0.68 6.77
C HIS A 33 -0.47 -0.73 7.32
N LEU A 34 0.49 -1.48 6.79
CA LEU A 34 0.72 -2.86 7.15
C LEU A 34 1.80 -3.00 8.21
N ASP A 35 1.58 -3.91 9.15
CA ASP A 35 2.65 -4.44 9.99
C ASP A 35 3.60 -5.33 9.17
N ARG A 36 4.86 -5.45 9.62
CA ARG A 36 5.98 -6.10 8.89
C ARG A 36 5.70 -7.54 8.41
N HIS A 37 4.74 -8.25 9.01
CA HIS A 37 4.42 -9.64 8.68
C HIS A 37 3.14 -9.81 7.84
N THR A 38 2.45 -8.73 7.50
CA THR A 38 1.20 -8.81 6.76
C THR A 38 1.46 -8.73 5.25
N ALA A 39 1.12 -9.79 4.53
CA ALA A 39 1.26 -9.81 3.08
C ALA A 39 0.27 -8.84 2.39
N PRO A 40 0.73 -7.89 1.55
CA PRO A 40 -0.15 -6.93 0.86
C PRO A 40 -1.25 -7.59 0.02
N GLY A 41 -0.98 -8.77 -0.55
CA GLY A 41 -1.92 -9.50 -1.39
C GLY A 41 -3.22 -9.90 -0.69
N ARG A 42 -3.22 -9.99 0.64
CA ARG A 42 -4.41 -10.33 1.44
C ARG A 42 -5.54 -9.31 1.27
N PHE A 43 -5.21 -8.06 0.95
CA PHE A 43 -6.18 -6.99 0.81
C PHE A 43 -6.73 -6.82 -0.61
N TRP A 44 -6.26 -7.61 -1.58
CA TRP A 44 -6.73 -7.51 -2.97
C TRP A 44 -8.22 -7.80 -3.11
N VAL A 45 -8.80 -8.57 -2.18
CA VAL A 45 -10.23 -8.90 -2.16
C VAL A 45 -11.13 -7.66 -1.97
N TYR A 46 -10.61 -6.60 -1.37
CA TYR A 46 -11.35 -5.36 -1.10
C TYR A 46 -11.39 -4.40 -2.31
N GLY A 47 -10.81 -4.79 -3.44
CA GLY A 47 -10.88 -4.03 -4.67
C GLY A 47 -9.81 -2.94 -4.80
N PRO A 48 -9.80 -2.23 -5.94
CA PRO A 48 -8.67 -1.39 -6.38
C PRO A 48 -8.51 -0.08 -5.58
N ARG A 49 -9.53 0.32 -4.82
CA ARG A 49 -9.46 1.51 -3.95
C ARG A 49 -8.62 1.27 -2.71
N VAL A 50 -8.50 0.02 -2.26
CA VAL A 50 -7.66 -0.33 -1.10
C VAL A 50 -6.22 -0.49 -1.55
N VAL A 51 -5.35 0.34 -0.99
CA VAL A 51 -3.91 0.36 -1.27
C VAL A 51 -3.15 0.02 0.00
N PRO A 52 -2.68 -1.22 0.13
CA PRO A 52 -1.84 -1.60 1.26
C PRO A 52 -0.46 -0.94 1.12
N ILE A 53 0.01 -0.30 2.18
CA ILE A 53 1.32 0.37 2.20
C ILE A 53 2.15 -0.17 3.35
N THR A 54 3.47 -0.22 3.18
CA THR A 54 4.43 -0.51 4.24
C THR A 54 5.11 0.76 4.74
N ASN A 55 4.97 1.87 4.02
CA ASN A 55 5.46 3.18 4.43
C ASN A 55 4.79 4.34 3.68
N TYR A 56 5.01 5.56 4.14
CA TYR A 56 4.37 6.76 3.61
C TYR A 56 4.92 7.21 2.25
N PHE A 57 6.14 6.82 1.86
CA PHE A 57 6.65 7.09 0.51
C PHE A 57 5.77 6.41 -0.56
N GLN A 58 5.27 5.20 -0.28
CA GLN A 58 4.30 4.54 -1.16
C GLN A 58 2.99 5.33 -1.29
N THR A 59 2.52 5.94 -0.20
CA THR A 59 1.32 6.79 -0.21
C THR A 59 1.54 8.01 -1.10
N ALA A 60 2.67 8.68 -0.92
CA ALA A 60 3.01 9.87 -1.69
C ALA A 60 3.07 9.58 -3.20
N LEU A 61 3.67 8.45 -3.59
CA LEU A 61 3.74 8.01 -5.00
C LEU A 61 2.36 7.72 -5.59
N VAL A 62 1.45 7.09 -4.85
CA VAL A 62 0.09 6.80 -5.32
C VAL A 62 -0.71 8.08 -5.45
N LEU A 63 -0.63 8.98 -4.47
CA LEU A 63 -1.29 10.29 -4.53
C LEU A 63 -0.73 11.19 -5.65
N TYR A 64 0.56 11.06 -5.96
CA TYR A 64 1.16 11.69 -7.14
C TYR A 64 0.62 11.11 -8.45
N GLY A 65 0.44 9.78 -8.51
CA GLY A 65 -0.23 9.11 -9.64
C GLY A 65 -1.63 9.64 -9.87
N ASP A 66 -2.38 9.78 -8.78
CA ASP A 66 -3.74 10.34 -8.75
C ASP A 66 -3.78 11.88 -8.92
N GLN A 67 -2.62 12.54 -9.13
CA GLN A 67 -2.47 13.99 -9.31
C GLN A 67 -2.95 14.86 -8.12
N ILE A 68 -3.03 14.26 -6.93
CA ILE A 68 -3.37 14.94 -5.68
C ILE A 68 -2.14 15.62 -5.08
N LEU A 69 -0.96 14.98 -5.20
CA LEU A 69 0.31 15.53 -4.73
C LEU A 69 1.24 15.89 -5.90
N PRO A 70 1.87 17.07 -5.87
CA PRO A 70 2.91 17.40 -6.83
C PRO A 70 4.22 16.65 -6.50
N PHE A 71 5.12 16.56 -7.48
CA PHE A 71 6.37 15.81 -7.36
C PHE A 71 7.26 16.29 -6.20
N ASP A 72 7.35 17.60 -5.96
CA ASP A 72 8.12 18.18 -4.87
C ASP A 72 7.62 17.71 -3.49
N ALA A 73 6.31 17.47 -3.34
CA ALA A 73 5.74 16.91 -2.12
C ALA A 73 6.17 15.45 -1.91
N VAL A 74 6.27 14.66 -2.99
CA VAL A 74 6.80 13.29 -2.94
C VAL A 74 8.24 13.27 -2.45
N ILE A 75 9.08 14.18 -2.96
CA ILE A 75 10.48 14.30 -2.55
C ILE A 75 10.58 14.74 -1.08
N ARG A 76 9.75 15.67 -0.61
CA ARG A 76 9.70 16.06 0.81
C ARG A 76 9.33 14.89 1.73
N VAL A 77 8.38 14.05 1.33
CA VAL A 77 8.04 12.84 2.10
C VAL A 77 9.22 11.89 2.17
N ALA A 78 9.89 11.63 1.04
CA ALA A 78 11.09 10.78 1.01
C ALA A 78 12.22 11.36 1.89
N ALA A 79 12.45 12.68 1.83
CA ALA A 79 13.41 13.39 2.66
C ALA A 79 13.13 13.20 4.16
N GLY A 80 11.90 13.48 4.59
CA GLY A 80 11.49 13.33 5.99
C GLY A 80 11.71 11.90 6.49
N MET A 81 11.38 10.90 5.68
CA MET A 81 11.58 9.51 6.05
C MET A 81 13.06 9.11 6.16
N ILE A 82 13.93 9.62 5.30
CA ILE A 82 15.38 9.35 5.37
C ILE A 82 15.99 10.05 6.58
N GLN A 83 15.63 11.31 6.81
CA GLN A 83 16.26 12.18 7.81
C GLN A 83 15.76 11.93 9.23
N HIS A 84 14.47 11.61 9.40
CA HIS A 84 13.83 11.53 10.71
C HIS A 84 13.38 10.11 11.08
N ASP A 85 12.96 9.31 10.11
CA ASP A 85 12.38 7.97 10.38
C ASP A 85 13.39 6.83 10.17
N GLY A 86 14.63 7.15 9.78
CA GLY A 86 15.73 6.19 9.64
C GLY A 86 15.64 5.29 8.39
N TYR A 87 14.83 5.64 7.40
CA TYR A 87 14.69 4.85 6.18
C TYR A 87 15.94 4.93 5.30
N GLY A 88 16.35 3.78 4.77
CA GLY A 88 17.44 3.71 3.81
C GLY A 88 16.99 4.06 2.38
N ILE A 89 17.89 4.64 1.59
CA ILE A 89 17.67 4.90 0.15
C ILE A 89 17.26 3.61 -0.59
N VAL A 90 17.91 2.48 -0.28
CA VAL A 90 17.61 1.18 -0.88
C VAL A 90 16.19 0.73 -0.54
N GLU A 91 15.76 0.97 0.69
CA GLU A 91 14.44 0.58 1.19
C GLU A 91 13.33 1.35 0.48
N LEU A 92 13.49 2.66 0.28
CA LEU A 92 12.55 3.47 -0.48
C LEU A 92 12.50 3.06 -1.96
N ALA A 93 13.64 2.75 -2.57
CA ALA A 93 13.70 2.24 -3.94
C ALA A 93 12.97 0.89 -4.09
N ASN A 94 13.08 0.00 -3.10
CA ASN A 94 12.34 -1.26 -3.06
C ASN A 94 10.84 -1.03 -2.88
N SER A 95 10.47 -0.04 -2.08
CA SER A 95 9.07 0.35 -1.84
C SER A 95 8.39 0.84 -3.12
N PHE A 96 9.12 1.61 -3.94
CA PHE A 96 8.66 2.04 -5.27
C PHE A 96 8.50 0.85 -6.23
N GLN A 97 9.50 -0.04 -6.32
CA GLN A 97 9.42 -1.23 -7.16
C GLN A 97 8.24 -2.12 -6.78
N ASP A 98 7.96 -2.25 -5.47
CA ASP A 98 6.83 -3.05 -4.98
C ASP A 98 5.47 -2.50 -5.43
N LEU A 99 5.27 -1.16 -5.46
CA LEU A 99 4.04 -0.57 -5.99
C LEU A 99 3.83 -0.89 -7.48
N ILE A 100 4.89 -0.84 -8.27
CA ILE A 100 4.84 -1.17 -9.70
C ILE A 100 4.48 -2.64 -9.88
N ARG A 101 5.14 -3.54 -9.15
CA ARG A 101 4.86 -4.99 -9.18
C ARG A 101 3.41 -5.28 -8.81
N ARG A 102 2.84 -4.51 -7.88
CA ARG A 102 1.43 -4.61 -7.44
C ARG A 102 0.44 -3.84 -8.33
N ARG A 103 0.92 -3.19 -9.40
CA ARG A 103 0.12 -2.40 -10.35
C ARG A 103 -0.67 -1.26 -9.70
N HIS A 104 -0.10 -0.64 -8.66
CA HIS A 104 -0.67 0.57 -8.03
C HIS A 104 -0.28 1.87 -8.75
N LEU A 105 0.75 1.83 -9.61
CA LEU A 105 1.15 2.92 -10.50
C LEU A 105 1.01 2.44 -11.94
N ASP A 106 0.37 3.24 -12.79
CA ASP A 106 0.22 2.97 -14.21
C ASP A 106 1.40 3.52 -15.03
N ARG A 107 1.47 3.16 -16.32
CA ARG A 107 2.56 3.63 -17.20
C ARG A 107 2.62 5.15 -17.27
N HIS A 108 1.49 5.83 -17.44
CA HIS A 108 1.45 7.29 -17.55
C HIS A 108 2.01 7.98 -16.29
N THR A 109 1.74 7.44 -15.10
CA THR A 109 2.36 7.91 -13.85
C THR A 109 3.86 7.71 -13.85
N LEU A 110 4.36 6.57 -14.34
CA LEU A 110 5.81 6.29 -14.41
C LEU A 110 6.53 7.17 -15.42
N GLU A 111 5.91 7.46 -16.57
CA GLU A 111 6.44 8.37 -17.58
C GLU A 111 6.51 9.80 -17.04
N ARG A 112 5.43 10.27 -16.39
CA ARG A 112 5.40 11.59 -15.76
C ARG A 112 6.45 11.69 -14.65
N LEU A 113 6.59 10.65 -13.83
CA LEU A 113 7.63 10.57 -12.81
C LEU A 113 9.02 10.59 -13.43
N ALA A 114 9.25 9.92 -14.57
CA ALA A 114 10.53 9.93 -15.27
C ALA A 114 10.92 11.33 -15.75
N THR A 115 9.94 12.06 -16.30
CA THR A 115 10.10 13.46 -16.72
C THR A 115 10.40 14.34 -15.51
N ASP A 116 9.56 14.29 -14.47
CA ASP A 116 9.70 15.16 -13.30
C ASP A 116 11.02 14.93 -12.58
N VAL A 117 11.45 13.67 -12.42
CA VAL A 117 12.76 13.36 -11.79
C VAL A 117 13.93 13.87 -12.65
N THR A 118 13.83 13.81 -13.98
CA THR A 118 14.90 14.28 -14.88
C THR A 118 14.96 15.81 -14.94
N GLN A 119 13.82 16.49 -14.80
CA GLN A 119 13.72 17.95 -14.81
C GLN A 119 13.88 18.57 -13.42
N ALA A 120 13.85 17.75 -12.37
CA ALA A 120 13.99 18.22 -11.01
C ALA A 120 15.34 18.94 -10.84
N PRO A 121 15.33 20.19 -10.33
CA PRO A 121 16.58 20.80 -9.89
C PRO A 121 17.18 19.97 -8.75
N ASP A 122 18.50 20.02 -8.59
CA ASP A 122 19.18 19.38 -7.47
C ASP A 122 18.51 19.79 -6.15
N SER A 123 17.85 18.83 -5.53
CA SER A 123 17.12 19.04 -4.29
C SER A 123 18.02 18.67 -3.12
N ASN A 124 18.43 19.68 -2.35
CA ASN A 124 19.15 19.47 -1.09
C ASN A 124 18.28 18.79 -0.01
N ALA A 125 16.99 18.57 -0.28
CA ALA A 125 16.09 17.88 0.65
C ALA A 125 16.39 16.39 0.76
N VAL A 126 16.90 15.75 -0.31
CA VAL A 126 17.25 14.33 -0.32
C VAL A 126 18.74 14.15 -0.66
N PRO A 127 19.40 13.09 -0.19
CA PRO A 127 20.75 12.78 -0.64
C PRO A 127 20.80 12.60 -2.17
N PRO A 128 21.83 13.08 -2.89
CA PRO A 128 21.93 12.92 -4.34
C PRO A 128 21.80 11.47 -4.82
N GLN A 129 22.34 10.52 -4.04
CA GLN A 129 22.28 9.10 -4.37
C GLN A 129 20.83 8.56 -4.37
N PHE A 130 19.91 9.21 -3.66
CA PHE A 130 18.49 8.86 -3.72
C PHE A 130 17.90 9.20 -5.08
N MET A 131 18.14 10.41 -5.58
CA MET A 131 17.66 10.86 -6.88
C MET A 131 18.23 9.98 -8.00
N ASP A 132 19.54 9.72 -7.98
CA ASP A 132 20.19 8.84 -8.96
C ASP A 132 19.54 7.44 -9.02
N ARG A 133 19.27 6.86 -7.84
CA ARG A 133 18.62 5.55 -7.77
C ARG A 133 17.17 5.58 -8.20
N LEU A 134 16.45 6.66 -7.88
CA LEU A 134 15.07 6.84 -8.33
C LEU A 134 15.04 6.93 -9.86
N VAL A 135 15.88 7.78 -10.48
CA VAL A 135 16.05 7.88 -11.94
C VAL A 135 16.33 6.50 -12.55
N ALA A 136 17.35 5.82 -12.05
CA ALA A 136 17.76 4.52 -12.59
C ALA A 136 16.62 3.50 -12.49
N ARG A 137 15.88 3.51 -11.38
CA ARG A 137 14.78 2.58 -11.15
C ARG A 137 13.56 2.88 -12.03
N VAL A 138 13.18 4.16 -12.15
CA VAL A 138 12.09 4.59 -13.03
C VAL A 138 12.39 4.20 -14.47
N ARG A 139 13.60 4.50 -14.96
CA ARG A 139 14.03 4.14 -16.33
C ARG A 139 14.04 2.63 -16.58
N ALA A 140 14.47 1.83 -15.60
CA ALA A 140 14.49 0.38 -15.73
C ALA A 140 13.09 -0.27 -15.78
N LEU A 141 12.08 0.41 -15.22
CA LEU A 141 10.73 -0.14 -15.06
C LEU A 141 9.69 0.46 -16.01
N SER A 142 9.87 1.70 -16.47
CA SER A 142 8.94 2.38 -17.40
C SER A 142 8.66 1.59 -18.69
N PRO A 143 9.65 0.93 -19.34
CA PRO A 143 9.41 0.13 -20.56
C PRO A 143 8.57 -1.14 -20.34
N ARG A 144 8.38 -1.57 -19.08
CA ARG A 144 7.83 -2.90 -18.73
C ARG A 144 6.38 -2.88 -18.23
N THR A 145 5.75 -1.71 -18.16
CA THR A 145 4.39 -1.56 -17.62
C THR A 145 3.37 -1.53 -18.76
N ASP A 146 2.38 -2.43 -18.75
CA ASP A 146 1.26 -2.41 -19.69
C ASP A 146 0.40 -1.14 -19.51
N ASP A 147 -0.20 -0.62 -20.60
CA ASP A 147 -1.05 0.60 -20.60
C ASP A 147 -2.34 0.47 -19.79
N THR A 148 -2.70 -0.73 -19.38
CA THR A 148 -3.91 -0.95 -18.60
C THR A 148 -3.56 -0.76 -17.12
N PRO A 149 -3.97 0.34 -16.44
CA PRO A 149 -4.12 0.27 -14.98
C PRO A 149 -4.91 -1.00 -14.72
N ALA A 150 -4.49 -1.83 -13.77
CA ALA A 150 -5.17 -3.07 -13.49
C ALA A 150 -6.59 -2.75 -13.01
N SER A 151 -7.50 -2.52 -13.95
CA SER A 151 -8.93 -2.66 -13.82
C SER A 151 -9.14 -4.16 -13.69
N ARG A 152 -8.65 -4.70 -12.57
CA ARG A 152 -9.15 -5.95 -12.05
C ARG A 152 -10.64 -5.68 -11.90
N THR A 153 -11.44 -6.37 -12.69
CA THR A 153 -12.89 -6.42 -12.55
C THR A 153 -13.19 -6.86 -11.12
N TRP A 154 -13.36 -5.88 -10.24
CA TRP A 154 -13.86 -6.09 -8.90
C TRP A 154 -15.37 -6.07 -9.01
N THR A 155 -15.97 -7.24 -8.82
CA THR A 155 -17.40 -7.49 -9.10
C THR A 155 -18.31 -7.08 -7.95
N GLY A 156 -17.75 -6.51 -6.88
CA GLY A 156 -18.51 -6.05 -5.72
C GLY A 156 -17.84 -6.43 -4.41
N PRO A 157 -18.49 -6.10 -3.28
CA PRO A 157 -17.93 -6.38 -1.96
C PRO A 157 -17.53 -7.85 -1.83
N PRO A 158 -16.38 -8.14 -1.22
CA PRO A 158 -15.97 -9.52 -1.01
C PRO A 158 -16.98 -10.24 -0.11
N ASP A 159 -16.97 -11.58 -0.16
CA ASP A 159 -17.64 -12.36 0.86
C ASP A 159 -16.91 -12.18 2.20
N PHE A 160 -17.41 -11.27 3.02
CA PHE A 160 -16.82 -10.93 4.32
C PHE A 160 -16.83 -12.10 5.30
N ILE A 161 -17.73 -13.08 5.14
CA ILE A 161 -17.78 -14.28 5.97
C ILE A 161 -16.62 -15.21 5.60
N ASP A 162 -16.39 -15.42 4.31
CA ASP A 162 -15.26 -16.23 3.85
C ASP A 162 -13.90 -15.58 4.15
N VAL A 163 -13.81 -14.25 4.04
CA VAL A 163 -12.63 -13.50 4.49
C VAL A 163 -12.39 -13.71 5.99
N LEU A 164 -13.41 -13.54 6.84
CA LEU A 164 -13.31 -13.76 8.28
C LEU A 164 -12.87 -15.19 8.63
N ARG A 165 -13.41 -16.19 7.95
CA ARG A 165 -13.06 -17.60 8.15
C ARG A 165 -11.60 -17.87 7.77
N SER A 166 -11.15 -17.32 6.64
CA SER A 166 -9.78 -17.45 6.17
C SER A 166 -8.80 -16.80 7.17
N ASP A 167 -9.17 -15.63 7.69
CA ASP A 167 -8.39 -14.89 8.69
C ASP A 167 -8.25 -15.67 10.01
N ARG A 168 -9.32 -16.32 10.48
CA ARG A 168 -9.27 -17.20 11.66
C ARG A 168 -8.35 -18.39 11.46
N ARG A 169 -8.45 -19.09 10.32
CA ARG A 169 -7.56 -20.24 10.00
C ARG A 169 -6.09 -19.84 10.03
N LEU A 170 -5.75 -18.68 9.47
CA LEU A 170 -4.39 -18.15 9.49
C LEU A 170 -3.92 -17.84 10.93
N HIS A 171 -4.77 -17.20 11.73
CA HIS A 171 -4.44 -16.90 13.13
C HIS A 171 -4.20 -18.17 13.96
N ASP A 172 -5.04 -19.18 13.77
CA ASP A 172 -4.90 -20.46 14.46
C ASP A 172 -3.62 -21.19 14.04
N ALA A 173 -3.31 -21.22 12.73
CA ALA A 173 -2.06 -21.79 12.22
C ALA A 173 -0.80 -21.08 12.78
N VAL A 174 -0.81 -19.76 12.87
CA VAL A 174 0.30 -18.98 13.47
C VAL A 174 0.44 -19.26 14.96
N LYS A 175 -0.68 -19.39 15.69
CA LYS A 175 -0.69 -19.77 17.11
C LYS A 175 -0.13 -21.17 17.32
N GLU A 176 -0.45 -22.12 16.45
CA GLU A 176 0.08 -23.49 16.53
C GLU A 176 1.59 -23.54 16.26
N GLN A 177 2.08 -22.83 15.23
CA GLN A 177 3.52 -22.74 14.96
C GLN A 177 4.31 -22.14 16.13
N ARG A 178 3.73 -21.15 16.84
CA ARG A 178 4.35 -20.55 18.03
C ARG A 178 4.34 -21.44 19.27
N LYS A 179 3.52 -22.49 19.32
CA LYS A 179 3.41 -23.43 20.45
C LYS A 179 4.35 -24.63 20.34
N LEU A 180 4.99 -24.86 19.20
CA LEU A 180 5.97 -25.93 19.05
C LEU A 180 7.29 -25.54 19.75
N PRO A 181 7.75 -26.27 20.78
CA PRO A 181 9.00 -25.99 21.47
C PRO A 181 10.18 -26.43 20.61
N GLY A 182 10.97 -25.48 20.10
CA GLY A 182 12.33 -25.69 19.55
C GLY A 182 12.44 -26.52 18.26
N GLY A 183 12.89 -25.89 17.17
CA GLY A 183 13.18 -26.58 15.92
C GLY A 183 14.33 -25.94 15.13
N LEU A 184 15.55 -26.31 15.50
CA LEU A 184 16.82 -26.33 14.74
C LEU A 184 17.21 -25.12 13.86
N PHE A 185 18.07 -24.26 14.40
CA PHE A 185 19.29 -23.85 13.69
C PHE A 185 20.48 -24.12 14.61
N SER A 186 21.19 -25.20 14.32
CA SER A 186 22.61 -25.36 14.61
C SER A 186 23.36 -25.26 13.29
#